data_AF-A0A7Y4QZH8-F1
#
_entry.id   AF-A0A7Y4QZH8-F1
#
_cell.length_a   1.000
_cell.length_b   1.000
_cell.length_c   1.000
_cell.angle_alpha   90.00
_cell.angle_beta   90.00
_cell.angle_gamma   90.00
#
_symmetry.space_group_name_H-M   'P 1'
#
loop_
_entity.id
_entity.type
_entity.pdbx_description
1 polymer ?
#
loop_
_entity_poly.entity_id
_entity_poly.type
_entity_poly.pdbx_seq_one_letter_code
_entity_poly.pdbx_strand_id
1 'polypeptide(L)' 'MAAQFITDHLGKKQGVLLSIKEYNKILKDLEELDDIRAFDSAKKKDNGVRIPLDIYWKKRIAKSQLKKVKLK' A
#
# COMPACT_ATOMS: atom_id res chain seq x y z
N MET A 1 13.52 -14.24 -23.37
CA MET A 1 14.77 -14.39 -22.58
C MET A 1 14.67 -15.65 -21.75
N ALA A 2 15.72 -16.47 -21.71
CA ALA A 2 15.76 -17.65 -20.84
C ALA A 2 16.30 -17.24 -19.46
N ALA A 3 15.61 -17.64 -18.38
CA ALA A 3 16.05 -17.38 -17.02
C ALA A 3 17.33 -18.18 -16.72
N GLN A 4 18.33 -17.51 -16.16
CA GLN A 4 19.58 -18.14 -15.74
C GLN A 4 19.51 -18.46 -14.25
N PHE A 5 19.79 -19.71 -13.87
CA PHE A 5 19.69 -20.16 -12.49
C PHE A 5 21.07 -20.47 -11.91
N ILE A 6 21.26 -20.16 -10.64
CA ILE A 6 22.39 -20.62 -9.85
C ILE A 6 21.94 -21.90 -9.14
N THR A 7 22.62 -23.01 -9.39
CA THR A 7 22.29 -24.33 -8.83
C THR A 7 23.36 -24.79 -7.86
N ASP A 8 22.97 -25.63 -6.89
CA ASP A 8 23.93 -26.36 -6.05
C ASP A 8 24.57 -27.54 -6.79
N HIS A 9 25.43 -28.29 -6.10
CA HIS A 9 26.12 -29.47 -6.62
C HIS A 9 25.19 -30.66 -6.94
N LEU A 10 23.95 -30.64 -6.43
CA LEU A 10 22.92 -31.64 -6.74
C LEU A 10 22.00 -31.17 -7.88
N GLY A 11 22.27 -29.99 -8.47
CA GLY A 11 21.46 -29.40 -9.54
C GLY A 11 20.20 -28.69 -9.04
N LYS A 12 20.02 -28.51 -7.74
CA LYS A 12 18.87 -27.79 -7.18
C LYS A 12 19.06 -26.30 -7.38
N LYS A 13 18.03 -25.62 -7.90
CA LYS A 13 18.02 -24.16 -8.11
C LYS A 13 17.99 -23.44 -6.77
N GLN A 14 19.02 -22.65 -6.48
CA GLN A 14 19.18 -21.86 -5.26
C GLN A 14 18.96 -20.36 -5.52
N GLY A 15 19.14 -19.91 -6.75
CA GLY A 15 18.94 -18.51 -7.12
C GLY A 15 18.69 -18.30 -8.61
N VAL A 16 18.37 -17.07 -8.97
CA VAL A 16 18.19 -16.62 -10.36
C VAL A 16 19.08 -15.40 -10.60
N LEU A 17 19.74 -15.37 -11.75
CA LEU A 17 20.49 -14.21 -12.20
C LEU A 17 19.55 -13.29 -12.97
N LEU A 18 19.43 -12.06 -12.50
CA LEU A 18 18.63 -11.01 -13.14
C LEU A 18 19.56 -9.86 -13.51
N SER A 19 19.26 -9.21 -14.63
CA SER A 19 19.83 -7.89 -14.87
C SER A 19 19.30 -6.90 -13.83
N ILE A 20 20.07 -5.84 -13.55
CA ILE A 20 19.63 -4.77 -12.65
C ILE A 20 18.31 -4.15 -13.12
N LYS A 21 18.08 -4.09 -14.44
CA LYS A 21 16.82 -3.60 -15.02
C LYS A 21 15.63 -4.49 -14.63
N GLU A 22 15.78 -5.81 -14.72
CA GLU A 22 14.72 -6.76 -14.34
C GLU A 22 14.45 -6.73 -12.84
N TYR A 23 15.51 -6.71 -12.03
CA TYR A 23 15.39 -6.59 -10.58
C TYR A 23 14.61 -5.33 -10.18
N ASN A 24 15.00 -4.16 -10.72
CA ASN A 24 14.32 -2.90 -10.43
C ASN A 24 12.88 -2.89 -10.95
N LYS A 25 12.60 -3.56 -12.08
CA LYS A 25 11.23 -3.70 -12.57
C LYS A 25 10.37 -4.50 -11.59
N ILE A 26 10.88 -5.62 -11.07
CA ILE A 26 10.15 -6.43 -10.07
C ILE A 26 9.85 -5.60 -8.82
N LEU A 27 10.83 -4.84 -8.31
CA LEU A 27 10.61 -3.97 -7.14
C LEU A 27 9.51 -2.94 -7.39
N LYS A 28 9.52 -2.29 -8.56
CA LYS A 28 8.49 -1.32 -8.94
C LYS A 28 7.10 -1.99 -9.06
N ASP A 29 7.03 -3.14 -9.71
CA ASP A 29 5.76 -3.85 -9.91
C ASP A 29 5.19 -4.32 -8.54
N LEU A 30 6.05 -4.63 -7.55
CA LEU A 30 5.62 -4.95 -6.18
C LEU A 30 5.05 -3.73 -5.44
N GLU A 31 5.68 -2.56 -5.56
CA GLU A 31 5.18 -1.32 -4.96
C GLU A 31 3.79 -0.95 -5.52
N GLU A 32 3.61 -1.07 -6.84
CA GLU A 32 2.33 -0.82 -7.50
C GLU A 32 1.24 -1.79 -7.01
N LEU A 33 1.58 -3.06 -6.77
CA LEU A 33 0.65 -4.03 -6.19
C LEU A 33 0.25 -3.68 -4.76
N ASP A 34 1.15 -3.13 -3.96
CA ASP A 34 0.85 -2.71 -2.60
C ASP A 34 -0.03 -1.45 -2.58
N ASP A 35 0.16 -0.52 -3.51
CA ASP A 35 -0.73 0.63 -3.70
C ASP A 35 -2.17 0.19 -4.05
N ILE A 36 -2.32 -0.79 -4.93
CA ILE A 36 -3.64 -1.38 -5.28
C ILE A 36 -4.30 -1.98 -4.04
N ARG A 37 -3.56 -2.78 -3.26
CA ARG A 37 -4.07 -3.39 -2.03
C ARG A 37 -4.46 -2.35 -0.97
N ALA A 38 -3.68 -1.26 -0.86
CA ALA A 38 -3.97 -0.16 0.03
C ALA A 38 -5.26 0.57 -0.40
N PHE A 39 -5.43 0.81 -1.69
CA PHE A 39 -6.65 1.40 -2.25
C PHE A 39 -7.89 0.54 -1.96
N ASP A 40 -7.84 -0.76 -2.26
CA ASP A 40 -8.95 -1.69 -2.00
C ASP A 40 -9.30 -1.73 -0.51
N SER A 41 -8.29 -1.77 0.36
CA SER A 41 -8.47 -1.76 1.81
C SER A 41 -9.13 -0.46 2.31
N ALA A 42 -8.71 0.69 1.77
CA ALA A 42 -9.30 1.99 2.10
C ALA A 42 -10.74 2.11 1.58
N LYS A 43 -11.01 1.60 0.38
CA LYS A 43 -12.32 1.65 -0.27
C LYS A 43 -13.33 0.66 0.28
N LYS A 44 -12.90 -0.44 0.89
CA LYS A 44 -13.81 -1.45 1.47
C LYS A 44 -14.82 -0.88 2.48
N LYS A 45 -14.48 0.19 3.19
CA LYS A 45 -15.35 0.88 4.16
C LYS A 45 -15.96 2.18 3.61
N ASP A 46 -15.64 2.56 2.39
CA ASP A 46 -16.18 3.74 1.73
C ASP A 46 -17.60 3.45 1.26
N ASN A 47 -18.60 4.12 1.85
CA ASN A 47 -20.01 3.98 1.48
C ASN A 47 -20.42 4.90 0.33
N GLY A 48 -19.47 5.57 -0.33
CA GLY A 48 -19.74 6.49 -1.43
C GLY A 48 -20.24 7.86 -1.00
N VAL A 49 -20.55 8.07 0.29
CA VAL A 49 -21.01 9.37 0.79
C VAL A 49 -19.88 10.38 0.74
N ARG A 50 -20.16 11.54 0.17
CA ARG A 50 -19.25 12.68 0.09
C ARG A 50 -19.84 13.82 0.89
N ILE A 51 -19.01 14.52 1.64
CA ILE A 51 -19.41 15.74 2.35
C ILE A 51 -18.51 16.89 1.89
N PRO A 52 -19.05 18.10 1.74
CA PRO A 52 -18.24 19.29 1.50
C PRO A 52 -17.17 19.48 2.57
N LEU A 53 -16.02 20.01 2.16
CA LEU A 53 -14.86 20.16 3.03
C LEU A 53 -15.17 21.08 4.23
N ASP A 54 -15.92 22.16 4.03
CA ASP A 54 -16.35 23.09 5.07
C ASP A 54 -17.22 22.40 6.14
N ILE A 55 -18.14 21.51 5.72
CA ILE A 55 -18.96 20.70 6.63
C ILE A 55 -18.08 19.75 7.44
N TYR A 56 -17.07 19.13 6.82
CA TYR A 56 -16.11 18.28 7.52
C TYR A 56 -15.31 19.05 8.58
N TRP A 57 -14.77 20.23 8.24
CA TRP A 57 -14.00 21.06 9.17
C TRP A 57 -14.82 21.46 10.40
N LYS A 58 -16.07 21.90 10.19
CA LYS A 58 -17.00 22.23 11.28
C LYS A 58 -17.24 21.03 12.21
N LYS A 59 -17.53 19.86 11.64
CA LYS A 59 -17.72 18.60 12.41
C LYS A 59 -16.47 18.21 13.22
N ARG A 60 -15.28 18.32 12.63
CA ARG A 60 -14.01 17.95 13.26
C ARG A 60 -13.64 18.88 14.42
N ILE A 61 -13.81 20.20 14.25
CA ILE A 61 -13.51 21.20 15.30
C ILE A 61 -14.45 20.99 16.50
N ALA A 62 -15.75 20.82 16.27
CA ALA A 62 -16.73 20.57 17.32
C ALA A 62 -16.41 19.31 18.14
N LYS A 63 -15.98 18.22 17.48
CA LYS A 63 -15.58 16.96 18.14
C LYS A 63 -14.35 17.12 19.04
N SER A 64 -13.39 17.96 18.64
CA SER A 64 -12.21 18.30 19.45
C SER A 64 -12.57 19.06 20.72
N GLN A 65 -13.48 20.02 20.62
CA GLN A 65 -13.96 20.81 21.76
C GLN A 65 -14.77 19.95 22.74
N LEU A 66 -15.66 19.07 22.24
CA LEU A 66 -16.42 18.12 23.06
C LEU A 66 -15.52 17.15 23.85
N LYS A 67 -14.40 16.71 23.26
CA LYS A 67 -13.42 15.87 23.96
C LYS A 67 -12.74 16.62 25.12
N LYS A 68 -12.42 17.91 24.93
CA LYS A 68 -11.81 18.75 25.98
C LYS A 68 -12.78 19.04 27.14
N VAL A 69 -14.07 19.13 26.86
CA VAL A 69 -15.11 19.32 27.89
C VAL A 69 -15.34 18.04 28.69
N LYS A 70 -15.31 16.86 28.07
CA LYS A 70 -15.46 15.56 28.76
C LYS A 70 -14.25 15.12 29.61
N LEU A 71 -13.13 15.82 29.48
CA LEU A 71 -11.88 15.54 30.22
C LEU A 71 -11.66 16.53 31.39
N LYS A 72 -12.62 17.42 31.66
CA LYS A 72 -12.70 18.24 32.87
C LYS A 72 -13.82 17.71 33.75
#